data_AF-A0A937R7J6-F1
#
_entry.id   AF-A0A937R7J6-F1
#
_cell.length_a   1.000
_cell.length_b   1.000
_cell.length_c   1.000
_cell.angle_alpha   90.00
_cell.angle_beta   90.00
_cell.angle_gamma   90.00
#
_symmetry.space_group_name_H-M   'P 1'
#
loop_
_entity.id
_entity.type
_entity.pdbx_description
1 polymer ?
#
loop_
_entity_poly.entity_id
_entity_poly.type
_entity_poly.pdbx_seq_one_letter_code
_entity_poly.pdbx_strand_id
1 'polypeptide(L)'
;MKQTVRKNKSILWYTLYGFLLTAALMYYRFPSSEIRDYIEAAAARANPSLLLSVEEVSPSLPPGLEIMKIKLSLRERPKDVLLSSAKLSIRPELLSLLQGDPKYAFDARAYKGKAKGTLHFRENNPGTPFTTQIQLKDIDIGESAYLTSLIGHGIAGILGGTLTYEGRSPLLIDGTGEADLRITDGRVALSEPILSFETLTFTEFSLKIVLKNRRLDLAGVELKGREVQGTLSGTIGLKEQISKSTLNLRGEIEPLAGILKSIGGDKNTLTFLRRYLKKGSRSFTIKGTFGKPKFRLT
;
A
#
# COMPACT_ATOMS: atom_id res chain seq x y z
N MET A 1 -16.44 -61.50 15.81
CA MET A 1 -16.21 -60.19 16.47
C MET A 1 -16.57 -59.02 15.52
N LYS A 2 -17.85 -58.87 15.14
CA LYS A 2 -18.33 -57.93 14.11
C LYS A 2 -19.37 -56.91 14.61
N GLN A 3 -19.48 -56.70 15.94
CA GLN A 3 -20.56 -55.87 16.52
C GLN A 3 -20.13 -54.54 17.15
N THR A 4 -18.84 -54.24 17.27
CA THR A 4 -18.36 -52.97 17.87
C THR A 4 -18.37 -51.78 16.92
N VAL A 5 -18.48 -51.98 15.60
CA VAL A 5 -18.45 -50.89 14.60
C VAL A 5 -19.81 -50.19 14.42
N ARG A 6 -20.93 -50.85 14.77
CA ARG A 6 -22.28 -50.33 14.50
C ARG A 6 -22.78 -49.34 15.57
N LYS A 7 -22.26 -49.42 16.80
CA LYS A 7 -22.62 -48.53 17.93
C LYS A 7 -22.00 -47.13 17.82
N ASN A 8 -20.88 -46.99 17.09
CA ASN A 8 -20.19 -45.71 16.92
C ASN A 8 -20.82 -44.81 15.83
N LYS A 9 -21.63 -45.34 14.91
CA LYS A 9 -22.26 -44.50 13.87
C LYS A 9 -23.26 -43.50 14.46
N SER A 10 -24.10 -43.91 15.41
CA SER A 10 -25.03 -42.97 16.07
C SER A 10 -24.29 -41.91 16.89
N ILE A 11 -23.24 -42.30 17.64
CA ILE A 11 -22.43 -41.35 18.40
C ILE A 11 -21.74 -40.36 17.47
N LEU A 12 -21.20 -40.81 16.32
CA LEU A 12 -20.63 -39.94 15.29
C LEU A 12 -21.66 -38.96 14.71
N TRP A 13 -22.90 -39.38 14.49
CA TRP A 13 -23.96 -38.48 14.01
C TRP A 13 -24.39 -37.46 15.07
N TYR A 14 -24.48 -37.85 16.36
CA TYR A 14 -24.79 -36.92 17.44
C TYR A 14 -23.65 -35.94 17.73
N THR A 15 -22.39 -36.38 17.67
CA THR A 15 -21.23 -35.47 17.81
C THR A 15 -21.10 -34.55 16.61
N LEU A 16 -21.32 -35.04 15.39
CA LEU A 16 -21.35 -34.21 14.19
C LEU A 16 -22.51 -33.21 14.23
N TYR A 17 -23.70 -33.62 14.66
CA TYR A 17 -24.86 -32.76 14.82
C TYR A 17 -24.63 -31.69 15.90
N GLY A 18 -24.12 -32.09 17.07
CA GLY A 18 -23.77 -31.16 18.14
C GLY A 18 -22.71 -30.15 17.72
N PHE A 19 -21.69 -30.60 16.97
CA PHE A 19 -20.67 -29.72 16.40
C PHE A 19 -21.25 -28.75 15.36
N LEU A 20 -22.07 -29.23 14.42
CA LEU A 20 -22.73 -28.39 13.41
C LEU A 20 -23.69 -27.38 14.05
N LEU A 21 -24.48 -27.80 15.04
CA LEU A 21 -25.42 -26.94 15.75
C LEU A 21 -24.68 -25.88 16.57
N THR A 22 -23.60 -26.27 17.25
CA THR A 22 -22.73 -25.34 17.98
C THR A 22 -22.08 -24.34 17.02
N ALA A 23 -21.54 -24.80 15.89
CA ALA A 23 -20.96 -23.92 14.88
C ALA A 23 -21.99 -22.96 14.28
N ALA A 24 -23.22 -23.43 14.03
CA ALA A 24 -24.32 -22.60 13.54
C ALA A 24 -24.77 -21.57 14.58
N LEU A 25 -24.90 -21.95 15.85
CA LEU A 25 -25.20 -21.03 16.96
C LEU A 25 -24.10 -19.98 17.14
N MET A 26 -22.84 -20.39 17.00
CA MET A 26 -21.69 -19.49 17.12
C MET A 26 -21.60 -18.52 15.94
N TYR A 27 -21.97 -18.95 14.73
CA TYR A 27 -22.11 -18.08 13.55
C TYR A 27 -23.29 -17.10 13.71
N TYR A 28 -24.44 -17.59 14.20
CA TYR A 28 -25.63 -16.76 14.42
C TYR A 28 -25.43 -15.72 15.54
N ARG A 29 -24.70 -16.10 16.60
CA ARG A 29 -24.42 -15.24 17.76
C ARG A 29 -23.06 -14.56 17.66
N PHE A 30 -22.53 -14.40 16.45
CA PHE A 30 -21.23 -13.79 16.25
C PHE A 30 -21.23 -12.35 16.81
N PRO A 31 -20.37 -12.02 17.78
CA PRO A 31 -20.37 -10.73 18.48
C PRO A 31 -19.68 -9.66 17.62
N SER A 32 -20.36 -9.23 16.56
CA SER A 32 -19.83 -8.29 15.58
C SER A 32 -19.52 -6.92 16.18
N SER A 33 -20.35 -6.44 17.10
CA SER A 33 -20.19 -5.17 17.82
C SER A 33 -18.98 -5.15 18.74
N GLU A 34 -18.78 -6.21 19.51
CA GLU A 34 -17.73 -6.30 20.51
C GLU A 34 -16.35 -6.45 19.86
N ILE A 35 -16.28 -7.21 18.77
CA ILE A 35 -15.05 -7.35 17.97
C ILE A 35 -14.70 -6.03 17.30
N ARG A 36 -15.71 -5.30 16.79
CA ARG A 36 -15.51 -3.95 16.25
C ARG A 36 -14.90 -3.02 17.30
N ASP A 37 -15.52 -2.90 18.47
CA ASP A 37 -15.06 -2.01 19.54
C ASP A 37 -13.65 -2.37 20.01
N TYR A 38 -13.33 -3.68 20.07
CA TYR A 38 -11.99 -4.15 20.37
C TYR A 38 -10.97 -3.74 19.31
N ILE A 39 -11.29 -3.90 18.01
CA ILE A 39 -10.40 -3.51 16.90
C ILE A 39 -10.18 -1.99 16.91
N GLU A 40 -11.24 -1.19 17.10
CA GLU A 40 -11.14 0.26 17.18
C GLU A 40 -10.30 0.70 18.40
N ALA A 41 -10.50 0.08 19.57
CA ALA A 41 -9.72 0.35 20.77
C ALA A 41 -8.25 -0.10 20.65
N ALA A 42 -7.99 -1.25 20.03
CA ALA A 42 -6.64 -1.76 19.80
C ALA A 42 -5.87 -0.86 18.82
N ALA A 43 -6.53 -0.39 17.75
CA ALA A 43 -5.95 0.57 16.82
C ALA A 43 -5.63 1.92 17.50
N ALA A 44 -6.54 2.42 18.33
CA ALA A 44 -6.33 3.65 19.11
C ALA A 44 -5.17 3.53 20.12
N ARG A 45 -4.97 2.34 20.70
CA ARG A 45 -3.80 2.05 21.57
C ARG A 45 -2.50 1.95 20.78
N ALA A 46 -2.53 1.32 19.61
CA ALA A 46 -1.35 1.15 18.77
C ALA A 46 -0.87 2.47 18.15
N ASN A 47 -1.79 3.36 17.77
CA ASN A 47 -1.45 4.70 17.32
C ASN A 47 -2.52 5.73 17.73
N PRO A 48 -2.26 6.56 18.76
CA PRO A 48 -3.24 7.54 19.28
C PRO A 48 -3.67 8.62 18.28
N SER A 49 -2.86 8.81 17.22
CA SER A 49 -3.10 9.81 16.17
C SER A 49 -4.02 9.32 15.05
N LEU A 50 -4.32 8.02 14.99
CA LEU A 50 -5.16 7.39 13.98
C LEU A 50 -6.52 7.00 14.57
N LEU A 51 -7.59 7.31 13.85
CA LEU A 51 -8.94 6.88 14.12
C LEU A 51 -9.31 5.83 13.08
N LEU A 52 -9.37 4.58 13.51
CA LEU A 52 -9.87 3.46 12.71
C LEU A 52 -11.36 3.35 12.98
N SER A 53 -12.19 3.45 11.94
CA SER A 53 -13.63 3.21 12.00
C SER A 53 -13.96 2.00 11.14
N VAL A 54 -14.64 1.05 11.75
CA VAL A 54 -15.05 -0.21 11.11
C VAL A 54 -16.57 -0.24 11.11
N GLU A 55 -17.22 -0.37 9.94
CA GLU A 55 -18.68 -0.36 9.91
C GLU A 55 -19.27 -1.71 10.31
N GLU A 56 -18.66 -2.80 9.85
CA GLU A 56 -19.18 -4.14 10.05
C GLU A 56 -18.06 -5.17 10.11
N VAL A 57 -18.17 -6.12 11.06
CA VAL A 57 -17.30 -7.29 11.17
C VAL A 57 -18.18 -8.52 11.11
N SER A 58 -17.88 -9.42 10.18
CA SER A 58 -18.61 -10.66 9.98
C SER A 58 -17.66 -11.86 9.95
N PRO A 59 -18.11 -13.06 10.37
CA PRO A 59 -17.34 -14.28 10.22
C PRO A 59 -17.35 -14.70 8.74
N SER A 60 -16.18 -14.99 8.18
CA SER A 60 -16.05 -15.53 6.82
C SER A 60 -15.94 -17.05 6.82
N LEU A 61 -16.41 -17.67 5.72
CA LEU A 61 -16.15 -19.07 5.40
C LEU A 61 -15.23 -19.14 4.16
N PRO A 62 -14.05 -19.81 4.18
CA PRO A 62 -13.41 -20.55 5.29
C PRO A 62 -13.13 -19.70 6.54
N PRO A 63 -12.94 -20.31 7.72
CA PRO A 63 -12.82 -19.62 9.00
C PRO A 63 -11.89 -18.41 8.92
N GLY A 64 -12.44 -17.25 9.24
CA GLY A 64 -11.73 -15.99 9.19
C GLY A 64 -12.64 -14.83 9.58
N LEU A 65 -12.07 -13.64 9.61
CA LEU A 65 -12.77 -12.39 9.87
C LEU A 65 -12.89 -11.62 8.57
N GLU A 66 -14.08 -11.18 8.25
CA GLU A 66 -14.34 -10.24 7.17
C GLU A 66 -14.80 -8.92 7.75
N ILE A 67 -13.99 -7.89 7.52
CA ILE A 67 -14.19 -6.53 7.98
C ILE A 67 -14.62 -5.71 6.77
N MET A 68 -15.79 -5.08 6.83
CA MET A 68 -16.33 -4.28 5.74
C MET A 68 -16.23 -2.79 6.04
N LYS A 69 -16.02 -2.00 4.97
CA LYS A 69 -16.01 -0.54 4.98
C LYS A 69 -15.09 0.05 6.07
N ILE A 70 -13.82 -0.34 6.02
CA ILE A 70 -12.79 0.21 6.91
C ILE A 70 -12.47 1.63 6.45
N LYS A 71 -12.59 2.58 7.36
CA LYS A 71 -12.14 3.96 7.18
C LYS A 71 -11.07 4.26 8.21
N LEU A 72 -9.86 4.53 7.75
CA LEU A 72 -8.80 5.07 8.59
C LEU A 72 -8.77 6.59 8.38
N SER A 73 -8.81 7.38 9.44
CA SER A 73 -8.65 8.85 9.41
C SER A 73 -7.67 9.31 10.48
N LEU A 74 -7.13 10.54 10.38
CA LEU A 74 -6.40 11.12 11.50
C LEU A 74 -7.39 11.64 12.53
N ARG A 75 -7.12 11.41 13.81
CA ARG A 75 -7.97 11.93 14.90
C ARG A 75 -8.02 13.46 14.93
N GLU A 76 -6.92 14.11 14.55
CA GLU A 76 -6.82 15.58 14.42
C GLU A 76 -7.54 16.14 13.18
N ARG A 77 -7.81 15.29 12.17
CA ARG A 77 -8.53 15.65 10.94
C ARG A 77 -9.47 14.53 10.50
N PRO A 78 -10.63 14.38 11.17
CA PRO A 78 -11.56 13.27 10.90
C PRO A 78 -12.17 13.29 9.49
N LYS A 79 -12.05 14.42 8.76
CA LYS A 79 -12.48 14.55 7.35
C LYS A 79 -11.46 13.98 6.35
N ASP A 80 -10.20 13.81 6.75
CA ASP A 80 -9.14 13.27 5.89
C ASP A 80 -9.11 11.75 6.04
N VAL A 81 -9.88 11.05 5.20
CA VAL A 81 -9.85 9.59 5.12
C VAL A 81 -8.51 9.15 4.51
N LEU A 82 -7.62 8.63 5.35
CA LEU A 82 -6.31 8.08 5.01
C LEU A 82 -6.41 6.85 4.12
N LEU A 83 -7.37 6.00 4.45
CA LEU A 83 -7.57 4.73 3.76
C LEU A 83 -9.04 4.36 3.82
N SER A 84 -9.65 4.17 2.66
CA SER A 84 -10.98 3.60 2.52
C SER A 84 -10.84 2.23 1.87
N SER A 85 -11.11 1.17 2.63
CA SER A 85 -11.17 -0.20 2.11
C SER A 85 -12.61 -0.68 2.14
N ALA A 86 -13.09 -1.20 1.01
CA ALA A 86 -14.44 -1.73 0.90
C ALA A 86 -14.60 -3.03 1.69
N LYS A 87 -13.56 -3.87 1.71
CA LYS A 87 -13.59 -5.20 2.32
C LYS A 87 -12.17 -5.64 2.67
N LEU A 88 -11.96 -6.18 3.86
CA LEU A 88 -10.73 -6.81 4.32
C LEU A 88 -11.08 -8.16 4.94
N SER A 89 -10.64 -9.25 4.33
CA SER A 89 -10.74 -10.59 4.90
C SER A 89 -9.39 -10.99 5.48
N ILE A 90 -9.36 -11.42 6.74
CA ILE A 90 -8.20 -11.97 7.42
C ILE A 90 -8.53 -13.42 7.78
N ARG A 91 -7.70 -14.35 7.37
CA ARG A 91 -7.93 -15.79 7.53
C ARG A 91 -6.69 -16.44 8.15
N PRO A 92 -6.80 -17.12 9.29
CA PRO A 92 -5.71 -17.96 9.75
C PRO A 92 -5.49 -19.14 8.79
N GLU A 93 -4.23 -19.47 8.53
CA GLU A 93 -3.88 -20.73 7.87
C GLU A 93 -4.01 -21.86 8.89
N LEU A 94 -5.12 -22.60 8.83
CA LEU A 94 -5.48 -23.64 9.79
C LEU A 94 -4.40 -24.72 9.95
N LEU A 95 -3.71 -25.07 8.85
CA LEU A 95 -2.60 -26.02 8.87
C LEU A 95 -1.38 -25.48 9.64
N SER A 96 -1.10 -24.18 9.53
CA SER A 96 0.03 -23.53 10.20
C SER A 96 -0.24 -23.33 11.69
N LEU A 97 -1.50 -23.08 12.07
CA LEU A 97 -1.92 -23.08 13.47
C LEU A 97 -1.70 -24.44 14.15
N LEU A 98 -2.02 -25.55 13.46
CA LEU A 98 -1.79 -26.91 13.98
C LEU A 98 -0.29 -27.26 14.11
N GLN A 99 0.56 -26.62 13.31
CA GLN A 99 2.02 -26.79 13.34
C GLN A 99 2.73 -25.84 14.32
N GLY A 100 1.99 -24.97 15.02
CA GLY A 100 2.55 -24.00 15.97
C GLY A 100 3.21 -22.77 15.32
N ASP A 101 2.98 -22.54 14.04
CA ASP A 101 3.59 -21.47 13.25
C ASP A 101 2.49 -20.54 12.68
N PRO A 102 1.92 -19.62 13.48
CA PRO A 102 0.71 -18.90 13.09
C PRO A 102 0.94 -17.98 11.89
N LYS A 103 0.36 -18.36 10.75
CA LYS A 103 0.31 -17.59 9.50
C LYS A 103 -1.11 -17.10 9.27
N TYR A 104 -1.23 -15.84 8.88
CA TYR A 104 -2.50 -15.19 8.57
C TYR A 104 -2.47 -14.67 7.15
N ALA A 105 -3.36 -15.16 6.29
CA ALA A 105 -3.57 -14.60 4.97
C ALA A 105 -4.57 -13.43 5.07
N PHE A 106 -4.36 -12.38 4.30
CA PHE A 106 -5.32 -11.30 4.15
C PHE A 106 -5.63 -11.00 2.67
N ASP A 107 -6.87 -10.61 2.40
CA ASP A 107 -7.36 -10.15 1.10
C ASP A 107 -8.18 -8.88 1.32
N ALA A 108 -7.71 -7.76 0.79
CA ALA A 108 -8.36 -6.48 0.88
C ALA A 108 -8.79 -6.00 -0.52
N ARG A 109 -9.99 -5.41 -0.60
CA ARG A 109 -10.47 -4.68 -1.78
C ARG A 109 -10.55 -3.21 -1.44
N ALA A 110 -9.71 -2.41 -2.09
CA ALA A 110 -9.66 -0.97 -1.92
C ALA A 110 -9.47 -0.32 -3.28
N TYR A 111 -10.13 0.82 -3.51
CA TYR A 111 -9.97 1.65 -4.70
C TYR A 111 -10.04 0.85 -6.02
N LYS A 112 -11.14 0.11 -6.22
CA LYS A 112 -11.40 -0.83 -7.35
C LYS A 112 -10.44 -2.02 -7.49
N GLY A 113 -9.30 -2.03 -6.81
CA GLY A 113 -8.29 -3.07 -6.87
C GLY A 113 -8.34 -4.07 -5.72
N LYS A 114 -7.29 -4.90 -5.66
CA LYS A 114 -7.12 -5.95 -4.66
C LYS A 114 -5.71 -5.92 -4.09
N ALA A 115 -5.59 -6.05 -2.78
CA ALA A 115 -4.35 -6.24 -2.06
C ALA A 115 -4.42 -7.57 -1.33
N LYS A 116 -3.55 -8.51 -1.66
CA LYS A 116 -3.47 -9.81 -1.01
C LYS A 116 -2.15 -9.92 -0.27
N GLY A 117 -2.12 -10.63 0.84
CA GLY A 117 -0.85 -10.86 1.50
C GLY A 117 -0.90 -11.91 2.59
N THR A 118 0.26 -12.14 3.18
CA THR A 118 0.45 -13.06 4.30
C THR A 118 1.19 -12.33 5.40
N LEU A 119 0.79 -12.58 6.63
CA LEU A 119 1.38 -12.08 7.86
C LEU A 119 1.84 -13.29 8.67
N HIS A 120 3.11 -13.31 9.00
CA HIS A 120 3.73 -14.37 9.78
C HIS A 120 4.35 -13.77 11.04
N PHE A 121 3.85 -14.17 12.21
CA PHE A 121 4.43 -13.79 13.49
C PHE A 121 5.38 -14.89 13.96
N ARG A 122 6.65 -14.55 14.19
CA ARG A 122 7.64 -15.52 14.66
C ARG A 122 7.39 -15.96 16.11
N GLU A 123 6.71 -15.11 16.89
CA GLU A 123 6.38 -15.33 18.30
C GLU A 123 5.05 -14.65 18.67
N ASN A 124 4.32 -15.20 19.65
CA ASN A 124 2.96 -14.79 20.03
C ASN A 124 2.90 -13.68 21.10
N ASN A 125 3.97 -12.89 21.24
CA ASN A 125 4.08 -11.81 22.23
C ASN A 125 3.92 -10.41 21.60
N PRO A 126 3.53 -9.38 22.38
CA PRO A 126 3.55 -7.99 21.90
C PRO A 126 4.98 -7.53 21.58
N GLY A 127 5.18 -6.93 20.40
CA GLY A 127 6.49 -6.43 19.95
C GLY A 127 7.36 -7.44 19.20
N THR A 128 6.80 -8.59 18.83
CA THR A 128 7.52 -9.65 18.13
C THR A 128 7.83 -9.31 16.67
N PRO A 129 8.92 -9.87 16.12
CA PRO A 129 9.22 -9.73 14.71
C PRO A 129 8.13 -10.42 13.89
N PHE A 130 7.65 -9.70 12.88
CA PHE A 130 6.70 -10.22 11.91
C PHE A 130 7.26 -10.04 10.50
N THR A 131 6.91 -10.98 9.64
CA THR A 131 7.18 -10.91 8.21
C THR A 131 5.86 -10.77 7.47
N THR A 132 5.82 -9.88 6.49
CA THR A 132 4.66 -9.68 5.63
C THR A 132 5.07 -9.68 4.17
N GLN A 133 4.24 -10.31 3.35
CA GLN A 133 4.32 -10.21 1.90
C GLN A 133 2.98 -9.72 1.39
N ILE A 134 2.99 -8.69 0.57
CA ILE A 134 1.80 -8.03 0.02
C ILE A 134 1.93 -7.97 -1.50
N GLN A 135 0.88 -8.34 -2.20
CA GLN A 135 0.71 -8.19 -3.64
C GLN A 135 -0.45 -7.23 -3.89
N LEU A 136 -0.16 -6.14 -4.60
CA LEU A 136 -1.11 -5.14 -5.02
C LEU A 136 -1.46 -5.37 -6.49
N LYS A 137 -2.74 -5.31 -6.81
CA LYS A 137 -3.24 -5.45 -8.18
C LYS A 137 -4.38 -4.48 -8.45
N ASP A 138 -4.25 -3.72 -9.53
CA ASP A 138 -5.27 -2.86 -10.09
C ASP A 138 -5.83 -1.80 -9.11
N ILE A 139 -4.98 -1.25 -8.23
CA ILE A 139 -5.38 -0.25 -7.22
C ILE A 139 -5.44 1.14 -7.88
N ASP A 140 -6.62 1.74 -7.99
CA ASP A 140 -6.79 3.08 -8.55
C ASP A 140 -6.40 4.16 -7.53
N ILE A 141 -5.17 4.67 -7.62
CA ILE A 141 -4.68 5.67 -6.65
C ILE A 141 -5.38 7.02 -6.78
N GLY A 142 -6.10 7.27 -7.89
CA GLY A 142 -6.87 8.50 -8.10
C GLY A 142 -8.12 8.61 -7.22
N GLU A 143 -8.59 7.51 -6.65
CA GLU A 143 -9.71 7.51 -5.69
C GLU A 143 -9.26 7.79 -4.24
N SER A 144 -7.95 7.84 -3.99
CA SER A 144 -7.40 8.09 -2.65
C SER A 144 -7.31 9.59 -2.36
N ALA A 145 -8.21 10.08 -1.51
CA ALA A 145 -8.19 11.45 -1.00
C ALA A 145 -6.88 11.80 -0.26
N TYR A 146 -6.29 10.81 0.41
CA TYR A 146 -5.06 11.00 1.17
C TYR A 146 -3.79 11.11 0.32
N LEU A 147 -3.68 10.30 -0.74
CA LEU A 147 -2.54 10.44 -1.66
C LEU A 147 -2.57 11.80 -2.36
N THR A 148 -3.78 12.27 -2.67
CA THR A 148 -4.00 13.61 -3.22
C THR A 148 -3.55 14.71 -2.25
N SER A 149 -3.84 14.57 -0.94
CA SER A 149 -3.45 15.57 0.06
C SER A 149 -1.96 15.53 0.42
N LEU A 150 -1.32 14.36 0.42
CA LEU A 150 0.12 14.21 0.69
C LEU A 150 1.02 14.77 -0.41
N ILE A 151 0.67 14.49 -1.66
CA ILE A 151 1.47 14.93 -2.83
C ILE A 151 1.09 16.36 -3.24
N GLY A 152 0.04 16.92 -2.61
CA GLY A 152 -0.43 18.29 -2.80
C GLY A 152 -1.31 18.48 -4.03
N HIS A 153 -1.19 17.60 -5.03
CA HIS A 153 -1.90 17.69 -6.30
C HIS A 153 -2.35 16.32 -6.80
N GLY A 154 -3.46 16.32 -7.55
CA GLY A 154 -4.15 15.12 -8.02
C GLY A 154 -3.23 14.16 -8.77
N ILE A 155 -2.83 13.10 -8.08
CA ILE A 155 -2.20 11.92 -8.68
C ILE A 155 -3.31 10.93 -9.02
N ALA A 156 -3.24 10.33 -10.20
CA ALA A 156 -4.08 9.20 -10.55
C ALA A 156 -3.28 8.20 -11.39
N GLY A 157 -3.78 6.97 -11.43
CA GLY A 157 -3.15 5.86 -12.15
C GLY A 157 -3.54 4.53 -11.50
N ILE A 158 -3.06 3.44 -12.09
CA ILE A 158 -3.33 2.09 -11.61
C ILE A 158 -2.04 1.53 -11.00
N LEU A 159 -2.05 1.34 -9.68
CA LEU A 159 -0.95 0.79 -8.90
C LEU A 159 -1.03 -0.74 -8.84
N GLY A 160 0.09 -1.39 -9.14
CA GLY A 160 0.33 -2.80 -8.89
C GLY A 160 1.75 -3.03 -8.40
N GLY A 161 2.01 -4.23 -7.88
CA GLY A 161 3.36 -4.60 -7.44
C GLY A 161 3.38 -5.54 -6.25
N THR A 162 4.56 -5.70 -5.67
CA THR A 162 4.79 -6.54 -4.50
C THR A 162 5.63 -5.81 -3.47
N LEU A 163 5.33 -6.07 -2.20
CA LEU A 163 6.07 -5.58 -1.04
C LEU A 163 6.39 -6.76 -0.14
N THR A 164 7.63 -6.88 0.31
CA THR A 164 8.03 -7.74 1.42
C THR A 164 8.55 -6.86 2.54
N TYR A 165 8.26 -7.23 3.78
CA TYR A 165 8.72 -6.49 4.94
C TYR A 165 8.90 -7.42 6.14
N GLU A 166 9.99 -7.23 6.87
CA GLU A 166 10.30 -7.87 8.13
C GLU A 166 10.66 -6.79 9.14
N GLY A 167 9.99 -6.78 10.30
CA GLY A 167 10.24 -5.76 11.30
C GLY A 167 9.52 -6.03 12.60
N ARG A 168 9.58 -5.05 13.51
CA ARG A 168 8.97 -5.11 14.85
C ARG A 168 8.00 -3.95 15.02
N SER A 169 6.89 -4.21 15.70
CA SER A 169 5.98 -3.15 16.16
C SER A 169 6.52 -2.55 17.47
N PRO A 170 6.48 -1.22 17.70
CA PRO A 170 5.72 -0.21 16.95
C PRO A 170 6.54 0.59 15.91
N LEU A 171 7.87 0.55 15.93
CA LEU A 171 8.71 1.32 14.99
C LEU A 171 8.96 0.56 13.68
N LEU A 172 8.03 0.69 12.73
CA LEU A 172 8.16 0.08 11.41
C LEU A 172 9.39 0.55 10.61
N ILE A 173 9.90 1.75 10.90
CA ILE A 173 11.05 2.33 10.20
C ILE A 173 12.38 1.61 10.47
N ASP A 174 12.46 0.81 11.55
CA ASP A 174 13.66 0.07 11.93
C ASP A 174 13.73 -1.33 11.28
N GLY A 175 12.67 -1.73 10.56
CA GLY A 175 12.62 -2.98 9.83
C GLY A 175 13.44 -3.00 8.54
N THR A 176 13.32 -4.11 7.83
CA THR A 176 13.88 -4.33 6.49
C THR A 176 12.78 -4.72 5.53
N GLY A 177 12.82 -4.26 4.30
CA GLY A 177 11.81 -4.64 3.33
C GLY A 177 12.18 -4.26 1.91
N GLU A 178 11.47 -4.83 0.96
CA GLU A 178 11.66 -4.56 -0.46
C GLU A 178 10.31 -4.30 -1.10
N ALA A 179 10.24 -3.29 -1.97
CA ALA A 179 9.06 -2.97 -2.73
C ALA A 179 9.41 -2.90 -4.21
N ASP A 180 8.66 -3.61 -5.03
CA ASP A 180 8.66 -3.48 -6.49
C ASP A 180 7.26 -3.02 -6.90
N LEU A 181 7.15 -1.74 -7.24
CA LEU A 181 5.89 -1.07 -7.50
C LEU A 181 5.87 -0.51 -8.92
N ARG A 182 4.70 -0.58 -9.54
CA ARG A 182 4.44 -0.04 -10.87
C ARG A 182 3.11 0.69 -10.89
N ILE A 183 3.12 1.88 -11.47
CA ILE A 183 1.93 2.67 -11.74
C ILE A 183 1.79 2.78 -13.26
N THR A 184 0.62 2.42 -13.79
CA THR A 184 0.31 2.57 -15.22
C THR A 184 -0.79 3.61 -15.43
N ASP A 185 -0.84 4.16 -16.65
CA ASP A 185 -1.84 5.15 -17.08
C ASP A 185 -1.95 6.33 -16.10
N GLY A 186 -0.78 6.81 -15.69
CA GLY A 186 -0.67 7.77 -14.61
C GLY A 186 -0.72 9.21 -15.08
N ARG A 187 -1.21 10.07 -14.17
CA ARG A 187 -1.23 11.53 -14.34
C ARG A 187 -0.91 12.20 -13.01
N VAL A 188 -0.09 13.24 -13.08
CA VAL A 188 0.27 14.09 -11.95
C VAL A 188 0.06 15.54 -12.34
N ALA A 189 -0.78 16.24 -11.58
CA ALA A 189 -0.88 17.69 -11.69
C ALA A 189 0.35 18.35 -11.06
N LEU A 190 0.94 19.33 -11.74
CA LEU A 190 2.16 20.02 -11.30
C LEU A 190 1.80 21.30 -10.55
N SER A 191 2.44 21.55 -9.40
CA SER A 191 2.22 22.76 -8.59
C SER A 191 2.64 24.04 -9.32
N GLU A 192 3.76 23.95 -10.03
CA GLU A 192 4.28 25.00 -10.88
C GLU A 192 4.38 24.43 -12.30
N PRO A 193 3.82 25.09 -13.31
CA PRO A 193 3.89 24.61 -14.68
C PRO A 193 5.35 24.48 -15.11
N ILE A 194 5.85 23.26 -15.24
CA ILE A 194 7.17 23.02 -15.83
C ILE A 194 6.96 23.06 -17.33
N LEU A 195 7.64 23.98 -18.04
CA LEU A 195 7.56 24.08 -19.51
C LEU A 195 6.13 24.25 -20.07
N SER A 196 5.23 24.90 -19.33
CA SER A 196 3.78 25.09 -19.65
C SER A 196 2.89 23.85 -19.47
N PHE A 197 3.39 22.78 -18.83
CA PHE A 197 2.57 21.61 -18.48
C PHE A 197 1.89 21.81 -17.13
N GLU A 198 0.55 21.81 -17.11
CA GLU A 198 -0.23 21.76 -15.87
C GLU A 198 -0.38 20.33 -15.35
N THR A 199 -0.38 19.35 -16.25
CA THR A 199 -0.48 17.92 -15.93
C THR A 199 0.54 17.14 -16.73
N LEU A 200 1.34 16.33 -16.05
CA LEU A 200 2.26 15.38 -16.67
C LEU A 200 1.57 14.01 -16.75
N THR A 201 1.50 13.45 -17.96
CA THR A 201 0.97 12.09 -18.17
C THR A 201 2.09 11.10 -18.47
N PHE A 202 1.96 9.89 -17.96
CA PHE A 202 2.94 8.83 -18.17
C PHE A 202 2.26 7.47 -18.36
N THR A 203 2.86 6.65 -19.21
CA THR A 203 2.39 5.29 -19.49
C THR A 203 2.76 4.35 -18.35
N GLU A 204 3.96 4.50 -17.81
CA GLU A 204 4.50 3.64 -16.77
C GLU A 204 5.44 4.41 -15.85
N PHE A 205 5.28 4.22 -14.54
CA PHE A 205 6.23 4.61 -13.52
C PHE A 205 6.58 3.37 -12.69
N SER A 206 7.84 2.98 -12.70
CA SER A 206 8.33 1.77 -12.04
C SER A 206 9.34 2.14 -10.97
N LEU A 207 9.24 1.52 -9.80
CA LEU A 207 9.93 1.92 -8.58
C LEU A 207 10.35 0.67 -7.79
N LYS A 208 11.66 0.49 -7.63
CA LYS A 208 12.24 -0.52 -6.75
C LYS A 208 12.89 0.14 -5.54
N ILE A 209 12.44 -0.26 -4.35
CA ILE A 209 12.90 0.31 -3.09
C ILE A 209 13.36 -0.81 -2.17
N VAL A 210 14.48 -0.60 -1.50
CA VAL A 210 14.94 -1.44 -0.39
C VAL A 210 15.02 -0.59 0.88
N LEU A 211 14.32 -1.00 1.93
CA LEU A 211 14.42 -0.45 3.27
C LEU A 211 15.44 -1.27 4.07
N LYS A 212 16.46 -0.61 4.60
CA LYS A 212 17.40 -1.20 5.56
C LYS A 212 17.97 -0.10 6.46
N ASN A 213 18.09 -0.36 7.76
CA ASN A 213 18.71 0.57 8.71
C ASN A 213 18.12 2.00 8.65
N ARG A 214 16.78 2.12 8.58
CA ARG A 214 16.04 3.39 8.42
C ARG A 214 16.42 4.19 7.16
N ARG A 215 16.93 3.52 6.13
CA ARG A 215 17.29 4.11 4.83
C ARG A 215 16.51 3.39 3.74
N LEU A 216 15.86 4.18 2.88
CA LEU A 216 15.28 3.68 1.64
C LEU A 216 16.30 3.90 0.52
N ASP A 217 16.74 2.82 -0.10
CA ASP A 217 17.56 2.85 -1.30
C ASP A 217 16.65 2.67 -2.51
N LEU A 218 16.62 3.66 -3.39
CA LEU A 218 15.85 3.67 -4.63
C LEU A 218 16.75 3.17 -5.76
N ALA A 219 16.62 1.89 -6.08
CA ALA A 219 17.44 1.19 -7.06
C ALA A 219 16.68 1.09 -8.39
N GLY A 220 16.70 2.15 -9.18
CA GLY A 220 16.12 2.16 -10.53
C GLY A 220 14.65 2.54 -10.53
N VAL A 221 14.40 3.83 -10.35
CA VAL A 221 13.10 4.43 -10.66
C VAL A 221 13.10 4.80 -12.13
N GLU A 222 12.07 4.40 -12.86
CA GLU A 222 11.89 4.71 -14.27
C GLU A 222 10.53 5.36 -14.49
N LEU A 223 10.50 6.41 -15.31
CA LEU A 223 9.31 7.06 -15.82
C LEU A 223 9.31 6.94 -17.34
N LYS A 224 8.25 6.36 -17.89
CA LYS A 224 8.04 6.23 -19.34
C LYS A 224 6.74 6.93 -19.70
N GLY A 225 6.84 7.99 -20.48
CA GLY A 225 5.72 8.73 -21.02
C GLY A 225 5.90 9.01 -22.50
N ARG A 226 4.87 9.58 -23.13
CA ARG A 226 4.93 10.00 -24.54
C ARG A 226 5.71 11.31 -24.71
N GLU A 227 5.65 12.17 -23.71
CA GLU A 227 6.22 13.51 -23.71
C GLU A 227 7.61 13.54 -23.06
N VAL A 228 7.81 12.69 -22.06
CA VAL A 228 9.00 12.67 -21.21
C VAL A 228 9.31 11.23 -20.82
N GLN A 229 10.59 10.89 -20.81
CA GLN A 229 11.11 9.73 -20.11
C GLN A 229 12.14 10.19 -19.07
N GLY A 230 12.34 9.40 -18.03
CA GLY A 230 13.34 9.73 -17.04
C GLY A 230 13.68 8.58 -16.12
N THR A 231 14.80 8.74 -15.42
CA THR A 231 15.23 7.83 -14.37
C THR A 231 15.51 8.60 -13.10
N LEU A 232 15.35 7.94 -11.96
CA LEU A 232 15.69 8.50 -10.66
C LEU A 232 16.32 7.40 -9.80
N SER A 233 17.36 7.76 -9.06
CA SER A 233 18.01 6.86 -8.12
C SER A 233 18.56 7.68 -6.95
N GLY A 234 18.90 6.99 -5.87
CA GLY A 234 19.44 7.62 -4.68
C GLY A 234 18.73 7.12 -3.45
N THR A 235 18.82 7.89 -2.38
CA THR A 235 18.56 7.36 -1.06
C THR A 235 17.84 8.35 -0.17
N ILE A 236 16.97 7.83 0.68
CA ILE A 236 16.16 8.61 1.61
C ILE A 236 16.45 8.12 3.03
N GLY A 237 16.91 9.03 3.91
CA GLY A 237 17.10 8.74 5.32
C GLY A 237 15.82 8.99 6.11
N LEU A 238 15.17 7.94 6.60
CA LEU A 238 13.91 8.03 7.33
C LEU A 238 14.11 8.51 8.77
N LYS A 239 13.32 9.52 9.14
CA LYS A 239 13.13 10.01 10.51
C LYS A 239 11.70 9.69 10.95
N GLU A 240 11.45 9.70 12.25
CA GLU A 240 10.10 9.48 12.80
C GLU A 240 9.06 10.44 12.21
N GLN A 241 9.47 11.70 11.99
CA GLN A 241 8.69 12.65 11.21
C GLN A 241 9.12 12.60 9.74
N ILE A 242 8.23 12.17 8.86
CA ILE A 242 8.47 12.05 7.41
C ILE A 242 9.01 13.37 6.82
N SER A 243 8.44 14.52 7.22
CA SER A 243 8.85 15.84 6.74
C SER A 243 10.32 16.19 7.03
N LYS A 244 10.93 15.57 8.05
CA LYS A 244 12.34 15.74 8.43
C LYS A 244 13.27 14.69 7.80
N SER A 245 12.71 13.71 7.09
CA SER A 245 13.50 12.67 6.41
C SER A 245 14.32 13.29 5.29
N THR A 246 15.59 12.89 5.19
CA THR A 246 16.57 13.50 4.29
C THR A 246 16.50 12.88 2.91
N LEU A 247 16.53 13.72 1.88
CA LEU A 247 16.49 13.33 0.47
C LEU A 247 17.88 13.54 -0.15
N ASN A 248 18.38 12.51 -0.82
CA ASN A 248 19.54 12.61 -1.69
C ASN A 248 19.29 11.79 -2.95
N LEU A 249 18.64 12.41 -3.92
CA LEU A 249 18.21 11.77 -5.16
C LEU A 249 18.90 12.43 -6.35
N ARG A 250 19.23 11.64 -7.35
CA ARG A 250 19.72 12.08 -8.65
C ARG A 250 18.85 11.43 -9.71
N GLY A 251 18.45 12.20 -10.69
CA GLY A 251 17.69 11.69 -11.81
C GLY A 251 18.15 12.29 -13.12
N GLU A 252 17.63 11.71 -14.18
CA GLU A 252 17.79 12.15 -15.54
C GLU A 252 16.42 12.25 -16.18
N ILE A 253 16.21 13.31 -16.96
CA ILE A 253 14.96 13.54 -17.67
C ILE A 253 15.28 13.85 -19.12
N GLU A 254 14.61 13.15 -20.01
CA GLU A 254 14.75 13.30 -21.45
C GLU A 254 13.39 13.68 -22.04
N PRO A 255 13.27 14.90 -22.60
CA PRO A 255 12.09 15.28 -23.36
C PRO A 255 12.02 14.43 -24.63
N LEU A 256 10.82 13.96 -24.98
CA LEU A 256 10.58 13.14 -26.16
C LEU A 256 9.85 13.95 -27.23
N ALA A 257 9.89 13.46 -28.48
CA ALA A 257 9.22 14.13 -29.61
C ALA A 257 7.70 14.32 -29.41
N GLY A 258 7.06 13.51 -28.56
CA GLY A 258 5.64 13.68 -28.20
C GLY A 258 5.33 15.03 -27.55
N ILE A 259 6.31 15.65 -26.89
CA ILE A 259 6.19 16.98 -26.27
C ILE A 259 5.88 18.08 -27.29
N LEU A 260 6.32 17.90 -28.54
CA LEU A 260 6.09 18.88 -29.63
C LEU A 260 4.65 18.82 -30.14
N LYS A 261 3.95 17.71 -29.94
CA LYS A 261 2.55 17.54 -30.36
C LYS A 261 1.57 18.09 -29.32
N SER A 262 1.94 18.13 -28.05
CA SER A 262 1.10 18.66 -26.98
C SER A 262 1.21 20.16 -26.79
N ILE A 263 2.32 20.77 -27.23
CA ILE A 263 2.51 22.23 -27.16
C ILE A 263 1.88 22.88 -28.40
N GLY A 264 0.78 23.61 -28.18
CA GLY A 264 0.05 24.33 -29.21
C GLY A 264 0.91 25.40 -29.89
N GLY A 265 1.43 25.08 -31.07
CA GLY A 265 1.51 25.97 -32.24
C GLY A 265 2.41 27.22 -32.23
N ASP A 266 3.02 27.63 -31.12
CA ASP A 266 3.89 28.82 -31.16
C ASP A 266 5.26 28.47 -31.79
N LYS A 267 5.59 29.16 -32.88
CA LYS A 267 6.82 28.90 -33.67
C LYS A 267 8.09 29.13 -32.85
N ASN A 268 8.05 30.04 -31.87
CA ASN A 268 9.20 30.32 -31.02
C ASN A 268 9.48 29.19 -30.02
N THR A 269 8.46 28.69 -29.32
CA THR A 269 8.62 27.56 -28.37
C THR A 269 9.07 26.29 -29.07
N LEU A 270 8.54 26.00 -30.27
CA LEU A 270 8.95 24.86 -31.10
C LEU A 270 10.44 24.91 -31.48
N THR A 271 10.99 26.11 -31.72
CA THR A 271 12.40 26.30 -32.09
C THR A 271 13.32 26.12 -30.87
N PHE A 272 12.91 26.62 -29.70
CA PHE A 272 13.61 26.37 -28.44
C PHE A 272 13.58 24.89 -28.04
N LEU A 273 12.43 24.22 -28.16
CA LEU A 273 12.26 22.79 -27.87
C LEU A 273 13.03 21.90 -28.83
N ARG A 274 13.07 22.21 -30.14
CA ARG A 274 13.93 21.49 -31.09
C ARG A 274 15.41 21.59 -30.71
N ARG A 275 15.86 22.74 -30.20
CA ARG A 275 17.23 22.92 -29.69
C ARG A 275 17.44 22.18 -28.36
N TYR A 276 16.39 22.02 -27.56
CA TYR A 276 16.39 21.28 -26.29
C TYR A 276 16.43 19.76 -26.49
N LEU A 277 15.61 19.23 -27.42
CA LEU A 277 15.61 17.82 -27.85
C LEU A 277 16.96 17.42 -28.45
N LYS A 278 17.63 18.34 -29.16
CA LYS A 278 18.99 18.13 -29.68
C LYS A 278 20.08 18.05 -28.60
N LYS A 279 19.81 18.49 -27.37
CA LYS A 279 20.79 18.52 -26.26
C LYS A 279 20.78 17.25 -25.38
N GLY A 280 19.89 16.30 -25.64
CA GLY A 280 19.84 15.01 -24.93
C GLY A 280 19.34 15.10 -23.48
N SER A 281 19.50 13.99 -22.74
CA SER A 281 19.13 13.84 -21.32
C SER A 281 19.70 14.97 -20.44
N ARG A 282 18.90 15.46 -19.48
CA ARG A 282 19.30 16.43 -18.46
C ARG A 282 19.32 15.78 -17.08
N SER A 283 20.46 15.86 -16.41
CA SER A 283 20.58 15.39 -15.03
C SER A 283 20.06 16.44 -14.05
N PHE A 284 19.35 16.00 -13.02
CA PHE A 284 18.91 16.83 -11.91
C PHE A 284 19.22 16.14 -10.58
N THR A 285 19.26 16.93 -9.52
CA THR A 285 19.45 16.44 -8.16
C THR A 285 18.40 17.03 -7.23
N ILE A 286 17.87 16.21 -6.34
CA ILE A 286 16.94 16.60 -5.30
C ILE A 286 17.62 16.34 -3.96
N LYS A 287 17.87 17.41 -3.20
CA LYS A 287 18.50 17.36 -1.88
C LYS A 287 17.63 18.08 -0.85
N GLY A 288 17.85 17.81 0.44
CA GLY A 288 17.15 18.50 1.54
C GLY A 288 16.29 17.53 2.34
N THR A 289 15.07 17.94 2.69
CA THR A 289 14.11 17.09 3.41
C THR A 289 12.78 17.04 2.66
N PHE A 290 11.91 16.06 2.95
CA PHE A 290 10.56 16.01 2.36
C PHE A 290 9.74 17.29 2.58
N GLY A 291 9.87 17.94 3.74
CA GLY A 291 9.16 19.18 4.02
C GLY A 291 9.72 20.41 3.28
N LYS A 292 10.98 20.36 2.83
CA LYS A 292 11.65 21.45 2.10
C LYS A 292 12.64 20.87 1.07
N PRO A 293 12.15 20.26 -0.02
CA PRO A 293 13.01 19.71 -1.06
C PRO A 293 13.65 20.85 -1.85
N LYS A 294 14.94 20.71 -2.18
CA LYS A 294 15.68 21.63 -3.04
C LYS A 294 16.01 20.93 -4.35
N PHE A 295 15.48 21.46 -5.44
CA PHE A 295 15.71 20.97 -6.80
C PHE A 295 16.87 21.73 -7.44
N ARG A 296 17.81 21.02 -8.07
CA ARG A 296 18.93 21.62 -8.81
C ARG A 296 19.16 20.88 -10.13
N LEU A 297 19.06 21.59 -11.24
CA LEU A 297 19.48 21.12 -12.57
C LEU A 297 21.02 21.12 -12.65
N THR A 298 21.59 20.10 -13.27
CA THR A 298 23.04 19.95 -13.48
C THR A 298 23.40 20.09 -14.95
#